data_AF-A0AAE3GT25-F1
#
_entry.id   AF-A0AAE3GT25-F1
#
_cell.length_a   1.000
_cell.length_b   1.000
_cell.length_c   1.000
_cell.angle_alpha   90.00
_cell.angle_beta   90.00
_cell.angle_gamma   90.00
#
_symmetry.space_group_name_H-M   'P 1'
#
loop_
_entity.id
_entity.type
_entity.pdbx_description
1 polymer ?
#
loop_
_entity_poly.entity_id
_entity_poly.type
_entity_poly.pdbx_seq_one_letter_code
_entity_poly.pdbx_strand_id
1 'polypeptide(L)'
;MLFKWLRNFAAQLAEAIGISSTPTTSEGYFNFLREVLKATSDSDGNPEVVYPLLRANEDKLNLGFAEVLENWARATLPQEESATAQGITGIIVNFSNLIKQFPHGNRADNLEIAIVGYEIAVTVFTKEAFPVDWAMTQYNLGIAYSDRIKGEKADNRETAI
;
A
#
# COMPACT_ATOMS: atom_id res chain seq x y z
N MET A 1 -5.80 -19.37 4.94
CA MET A 1 -6.21 -18.61 3.72
C MET A 1 -5.10 -17.68 3.26
N LEU A 2 -4.57 -16.82 4.14
CA LEU A 2 -3.38 -15.97 3.90
C LEU A 2 -2.13 -16.70 3.34
N PHE A 3 -1.89 -17.93 3.80
CA PHE A 3 -0.76 -18.76 3.36
C PHE A 3 -0.83 -19.22 1.88
N LYS A 4 -2.04 -19.28 1.28
CA LYS A 4 -2.20 -19.65 -0.15
C LYS A 4 -1.81 -18.50 -1.08
N TRP A 5 -2.19 -17.28 -0.71
CA TRP A 5 -1.93 -16.09 -1.52
C TRP A 5 -0.43 -15.76 -1.61
N LEU A 6 0.32 -15.85 -0.50
CA LEU A 6 1.79 -15.72 -0.50
C LEU A 6 2.49 -16.75 -1.41
N ARG A 7 1.89 -17.93 -1.59
CA ARG A 7 2.45 -19.02 -2.41
C ARG A 7 2.27 -18.80 -3.91
N ASN A 8 1.26 -18.03 -4.31
CA ASN A 8 0.96 -17.69 -5.71
C ASN A 8 1.50 -16.32 -6.13
N PHE A 9 2.05 -15.54 -5.18
CA PHE A 9 2.58 -14.20 -5.39
C PHE A 9 3.65 -14.13 -6.50
N ALA A 10 4.50 -15.16 -6.62
CA ALA A 10 5.54 -15.23 -7.66
C ALA A 10 5.01 -15.61 -9.06
N ALA A 11 3.83 -16.23 -9.16
CA ALA A 11 3.22 -16.55 -10.45
C ALA A 11 2.51 -15.32 -11.07
N GLN A 12 2.02 -14.42 -10.23
CA GLN A 12 1.41 -13.12 -10.61
C GLN A 12 2.45 -12.13 -11.19
N LEU A 13 3.74 -12.46 -11.09
CA LEU A 13 4.89 -11.68 -11.52
C LEU A 13 4.98 -11.54 -13.05
N ALA A 14 4.65 -12.59 -13.80
CA ALA A 14 4.85 -12.61 -15.26
C ALA A 14 3.87 -11.70 -16.03
N GLU A 15 2.68 -11.46 -15.50
CA GLU A 15 1.67 -10.60 -16.13
C GLU A 15 1.85 -9.11 -15.77
N ALA A 16 2.36 -8.80 -14.57
CA ALA A 16 2.56 -7.42 -14.10
C ALA A 16 3.85 -6.77 -14.62
N ILE A 17 4.92 -7.55 -14.88
CA ILE A 17 6.22 -7.03 -15.34
C ILE A 17 6.17 -6.45 -16.77
N GLY A 18 5.15 -6.77 -17.58
CA GLY A 18 5.04 -6.30 -18.97
C GLY A 18 4.97 -4.78 -19.16
N ILE A 19 4.94 -3.97 -18.09
CA ILE A 19 4.61 -2.54 -18.13
C ILE A 19 5.72 -1.63 -17.50
N SER A 20 6.77 -2.17 -16.84
CA SER A 20 7.73 -1.34 -16.05
C SER A 20 9.21 -1.45 -16.49
N SER A 21 9.96 -0.36 -16.25
CA SER A 21 11.36 -0.14 -16.65
C SER A 21 12.36 -1.02 -15.87
N THR A 22 13.18 -1.75 -16.61
CA THR A 22 14.26 -2.67 -16.17
C THR A 22 13.84 -3.73 -15.13
N PRO A 23 13.90 -5.04 -15.48
CA PRO A 23 13.42 -6.14 -14.62
C PRO A 23 13.94 -6.13 -13.17
N THR A 24 15.21 -5.77 -12.96
CA THR A 24 15.88 -5.78 -11.65
C THR A 24 15.30 -4.77 -10.67
N THR A 25 14.89 -3.58 -11.14
CA THR A 25 14.27 -2.54 -10.31
C THR A 25 12.88 -2.98 -9.85
N SER A 26 12.11 -3.61 -10.74
CA SER A 26 10.78 -4.14 -10.41
C SER A 26 10.83 -5.28 -9.39
N GLU A 27 11.81 -6.19 -9.49
CA GLU A 27 11.95 -7.33 -8.57
C GLU A 27 12.21 -6.88 -7.12
N GLY A 28 13.01 -5.83 -6.92
CA GLY A 28 13.27 -5.24 -5.60
C GLY A 28 12.01 -4.68 -4.93
N TYR A 29 11.16 -3.99 -5.69
CA TYR A 29 9.89 -3.47 -5.18
C TYR A 29 8.88 -4.58 -4.89
N PHE A 30 8.77 -5.59 -5.75
CA PHE A 30 7.87 -6.73 -5.51
C PHE A 30 8.28 -7.55 -4.28
N ASN A 31 9.59 -7.76 -4.09
CA ASN A 31 10.10 -8.46 -2.92
C ASN A 31 9.76 -7.69 -1.63
N PHE A 32 9.95 -6.38 -1.64
CA PHE A 32 9.57 -5.51 -0.54
C PHE A 32 8.05 -5.52 -0.29
N LEU A 33 7.23 -5.41 -1.34
CA LEU A 33 5.76 -5.48 -1.24
C LEU A 33 5.29 -6.77 -0.55
N ARG A 34 5.85 -7.90 -0.96
CA ARG A 34 5.57 -9.20 -0.35
C ARG A 34 5.91 -9.23 1.13
N GLU A 35 7.10 -8.74 1.48
CA GLU A 35 7.58 -8.74 2.86
C GLU A 35 6.75 -7.83 3.76
N VAL A 36 6.39 -6.64 3.28
CA VAL A 36 5.63 -5.68 4.09
C VAL A 36 4.18 -6.12 4.29
N LEU A 37 3.52 -6.65 3.26
CA LEU A 37 2.16 -7.19 3.41
C LEU A 37 2.16 -8.45 4.28
N LYS A 38 3.18 -9.31 4.16
CA LYS A 38 3.34 -10.47 5.05
C LYS A 38 3.54 -10.03 6.49
N ALA A 39 4.48 -9.13 6.75
CA ALA A 39 4.76 -8.64 8.10
C ALA A 39 3.52 -8.00 8.72
N THR A 40 2.84 -7.12 7.96
CA THR A 40 1.59 -6.48 8.38
C THR A 40 0.53 -7.51 8.73
N SER A 41 0.38 -8.57 7.94
CA SER A 41 -0.60 -9.60 8.24
C SER A 41 -0.22 -10.49 9.43
N ASP A 42 1.04 -10.91 9.53
CA ASP A 42 1.49 -11.82 10.59
C ASP A 42 1.45 -11.12 11.96
N SER A 43 1.60 -9.79 11.97
CA SER A 43 1.63 -8.97 13.18
C SER A 43 0.34 -8.20 13.47
N ASP A 44 -0.73 -8.44 12.72
CA ASP A 44 -2.00 -7.70 12.80
C ASP A 44 -1.82 -6.17 12.79
N GLY A 45 -0.93 -5.68 11.90
CA GLY A 45 -0.63 -4.27 11.77
C GLY A 45 0.20 -3.68 12.92
N ASN A 46 0.87 -4.49 13.74
CA ASN A 46 1.76 -3.96 14.79
C ASN A 46 2.95 -3.13 14.20
N PRO A 47 3.06 -1.82 14.52
CA PRO A 47 4.16 -0.98 14.05
C PRO A 47 5.54 -1.44 14.53
N GLU A 48 5.66 -2.10 15.69
CA GLU A 48 6.94 -2.60 16.20
C GLU A 48 7.56 -3.68 15.28
N VAL A 49 6.73 -4.37 14.50
CA VAL A 49 7.17 -5.38 13.53
C VAL A 49 7.39 -4.75 12.15
N VAL A 50 6.48 -3.87 11.71
CA VAL A 50 6.50 -3.33 10.35
C VAL A 50 7.49 -2.17 10.17
N TYR A 51 7.61 -1.27 11.15
CA TYR A 51 8.46 -0.07 11.02
C TYR A 51 9.95 -0.37 10.81
N PRO A 52 10.57 -1.38 11.45
CA PRO A 52 11.95 -1.74 11.12
C PRO A 52 12.14 -2.16 9.66
N LEU A 53 11.15 -2.84 9.07
CA LEU A 53 11.19 -3.24 7.66
C LEU A 53 11.06 -2.03 6.73
N LEU A 54 10.18 -1.08 7.05
CA LEU A 54 10.07 0.19 6.30
C LEU A 54 11.36 0.98 6.37
N ARG A 55 11.96 1.09 7.57
CA ARG A 55 13.24 1.79 7.80
C ARG A 55 14.38 1.17 6.99
N ALA A 56 14.42 -0.14 6.88
CA ALA A 56 15.45 -0.84 6.10
C ALA A 56 15.29 -0.68 4.57
N ASN A 57 14.15 -0.16 4.10
CA ASN A 57 13.81 -0.03 2.69
C ASN A 57 13.31 1.39 2.36
N GLU A 58 13.80 2.42 3.07
CA GLU A 58 13.38 3.81 2.87
C GLU A 58 13.61 4.29 1.43
N ASP A 59 14.66 3.78 0.76
CA ASP A 59 14.96 4.04 -0.66
C ASP A 59 13.81 3.60 -1.59
N LYS A 60 13.01 2.63 -1.17
CA LYS A 60 11.86 2.11 -1.92
C LYS A 60 10.56 2.82 -1.58
N LEU A 61 10.51 3.65 -0.54
CA LEU A 61 9.29 4.36 -0.15
C LEU A 61 9.08 5.60 -1.03
N ASN A 62 8.74 5.37 -2.29
CA ASN A 62 8.54 6.39 -3.32
C ASN A 62 7.34 6.03 -4.22
N LEU A 63 7.01 6.93 -5.16
CA LEU A 63 5.90 6.73 -6.11
C LEU A 63 5.99 5.43 -6.92
N GLY A 64 7.20 4.93 -7.21
CA GLY A 64 7.38 3.65 -7.91
C GLY A 64 6.87 2.46 -7.09
N PHE A 65 7.01 2.50 -5.77
CA PHE A 65 6.43 1.47 -4.91
C PHE A 65 4.90 1.57 -4.84
N ALA A 66 4.35 2.79 -4.82
CA ALA A 66 2.90 3.00 -4.90
C ALA A 66 2.32 2.41 -6.19
N GLU A 67 2.98 2.65 -7.33
CA GLU A 67 2.61 2.06 -8.63
C GLU A 67 2.69 0.53 -8.61
N VAL A 68 3.72 -0.05 -7.99
CA VAL A 68 3.85 -1.52 -7.87
C VAL A 68 2.73 -2.10 -7.00
N LEU A 69 2.39 -1.46 -5.89
CA LEU A 69 1.26 -1.85 -5.04
C LEU A 69 -0.07 -1.83 -5.82
N GLU A 70 -0.34 -0.74 -6.55
CA GLU A 70 -1.55 -0.58 -7.37
C GLU A 70 -1.65 -1.64 -8.46
N ASN A 71 -0.59 -1.79 -9.27
CA ASN A 71 -0.58 -2.73 -10.39
C ASN A 71 -0.73 -4.17 -9.91
N TRP A 72 -0.04 -4.53 -8.83
CA TRP A 72 -0.15 -5.84 -8.23
C TRP A 72 -1.58 -6.10 -7.72
N ALA A 73 -2.18 -5.15 -6.98
CA ALA A 73 -3.54 -5.29 -6.47
C ALA A 73 -4.57 -5.42 -7.61
N ARG A 74 -4.44 -4.61 -8.66
CA ARG A 74 -5.30 -4.66 -9.86
C ARG A 74 -5.24 -5.99 -10.59
N ALA A 75 -4.05 -6.59 -10.69
CA ALA A 75 -3.88 -7.90 -11.32
C ALA A 75 -4.40 -9.04 -10.42
N THR A 76 -4.29 -8.89 -9.11
CA THR A 76 -4.50 -9.99 -8.16
C THR A 76 -5.92 -10.08 -7.63
N LEU A 77 -6.47 -8.97 -7.11
CA LEU A 77 -7.75 -8.97 -6.39
C LEU A 77 -8.92 -9.52 -7.22
N PRO A 78 -9.03 -9.24 -8.54
CA PRO A 78 -10.12 -9.80 -9.35
C PRO A 78 -10.03 -11.32 -9.58
N GLN A 79 -8.85 -11.92 -9.42
CA GLN A 79 -8.61 -13.36 -9.64
C GLN A 79 -8.84 -14.19 -8.37
N GLU A 80 -8.99 -13.55 -7.22
CA GLU A 80 -9.17 -14.21 -5.93
C GLU A 80 -10.65 -14.42 -5.60
N GLU A 81 -10.93 -15.44 -4.79
CA GLU A 81 -12.26 -15.59 -4.18
C GLU A 81 -12.59 -14.36 -3.32
N SER A 82 -13.87 -13.97 -3.27
CA SER A 82 -14.33 -12.72 -2.60
C SER A 82 -13.78 -12.57 -1.17
N ALA A 83 -13.81 -13.63 -0.36
CA ALA A 83 -13.30 -13.60 1.01
C ALA A 83 -11.77 -13.40 1.08
N THR A 84 -11.03 -13.94 0.12
CA THR A 84 -9.57 -13.76 0.03
C THR A 84 -9.23 -12.35 -0.41
N ALA A 85 -9.93 -11.81 -1.42
CA ALA A 85 -9.75 -10.43 -1.86
C ALA A 85 -10.04 -9.41 -0.73
N GLN A 86 -11.08 -9.65 0.07
CA GLN A 86 -11.39 -8.84 1.26
C GLN A 86 -10.27 -8.90 2.30
N GLY A 87 -9.77 -10.10 2.62
CA GLY A 87 -8.67 -10.28 3.57
C GLY A 87 -7.39 -9.57 3.14
N ILE A 88 -7.02 -9.69 1.86
CA ILE A 88 -5.89 -8.96 1.28
C ILE A 88 -6.11 -7.45 1.39
N THR A 89 -7.31 -6.97 1.07
CA THR A 89 -7.65 -5.55 1.15
C THR A 89 -7.52 -5.02 2.58
N GLY A 90 -7.97 -5.77 3.58
CA GLY A 90 -7.79 -5.40 4.99
C GLY A 90 -6.31 -5.24 5.38
N ILE A 91 -5.42 -6.11 4.87
CA ILE A 91 -3.98 -5.97 5.08
C ILE A 91 -3.44 -4.70 4.43
N ILE A 92 -3.88 -4.40 3.20
CA ILE A 92 -3.49 -3.17 2.49
C ILE A 92 -3.93 -1.93 3.28
N VAL A 93 -5.15 -1.91 3.82
CA VAL A 93 -5.62 -0.80 4.68
C VAL A 93 -4.78 -0.66 5.94
N ASN A 94 -4.44 -1.76 6.61
CA ASN A 94 -3.58 -1.72 7.80
C ASN A 94 -2.17 -1.22 7.47
N PHE A 95 -1.58 -1.67 6.37
CA PHE A 95 -0.30 -1.16 5.89
C PHE A 95 -0.39 0.34 5.54
N SER A 96 -1.46 0.77 4.90
CA SER A 96 -1.71 2.18 4.54
C SER A 96 -1.79 3.08 5.77
N ASN A 97 -2.42 2.59 6.85
CA ASN A 97 -2.45 3.29 8.13
C ASN A 97 -1.06 3.43 8.76
N LEU A 98 -0.22 2.39 8.63
CA LEU A 98 1.16 2.36 9.14
C LEU A 98 2.07 3.30 8.35
N ILE A 99 2.10 3.21 7.03
CA ILE A 99 2.97 4.04 6.19
C ILE A 99 2.60 5.53 6.30
N LYS A 100 1.30 5.86 6.41
CA LYS A 100 0.84 7.23 6.70
C LYS A 100 1.42 7.78 8.02
N GLN A 101 1.62 6.92 9.03
CA GLN A 101 2.13 7.30 10.35
C GLN A 101 3.65 7.13 10.48
N PHE A 102 4.30 6.53 9.48
CA PHE A 102 5.73 6.26 9.52
C PHE A 102 6.52 7.58 9.53
N PRO A 103 7.41 7.81 10.52
CA PRO A 103 8.07 9.10 10.72
C PRO A 103 9.37 9.27 9.92
N HIS A 104 9.80 8.27 9.14
CA HIS A 104 11.01 8.32 8.34
C HIS A 104 10.70 8.21 6.83
N GLY A 105 11.72 8.40 5.99
CA GLY A 105 11.56 8.54 4.56
C GLY A 105 10.94 9.88 4.15
N ASN A 106 10.50 9.97 2.89
CA ASN A 106 9.80 11.15 2.39
C ASN A 106 8.32 11.11 2.80
N ARG A 107 7.90 12.13 3.55
CA ARG A 107 6.52 12.24 4.07
C ARG A 107 5.47 12.29 2.96
N ALA A 108 5.75 12.99 1.86
CA ALA A 108 4.84 13.10 0.73
C ALA A 108 4.68 11.74 0.02
N ASP A 109 5.79 11.05 -0.24
CA ASP A 109 5.75 9.70 -0.84
C ASP A 109 5.01 8.70 0.04
N ASN A 110 5.24 8.72 1.36
CA ASN A 110 4.52 7.87 2.32
C ASN A 110 3.00 8.12 2.28
N LEU A 111 2.59 9.38 2.10
CA LEU A 111 1.18 9.75 1.97
C LEU A 111 0.60 9.24 0.65
N GLU A 112 1.32 9.34 -0.47
CA GLU A 112 0.87 8.81 -1.76
C GLU A 112 0.71 7.28 -1.72
N ILE A 113 1.65 6.56 -1.10
CA ILE A 113 1.53 5.10 -0.90
C ILE A 113 0.28 4.76 -0.09
N ALA A 114 -0.01 5.52 0.99
CA ALA A 114 -1.21 5.31 1.79
C ALA A 114 -2.50 5.59 1.00
N ILE A 115 -2.51 6.67 0.21
CA ILE A 115 -3.66 7.06 -0.64
C ILE A 115 -3.97 5.93 -1.62
N VAL A 116 -2.96 5.43 -2.35
CA VAL A 116 -3.13 4.30 -3.27
C VAL A 116 -3.72 3.07 -2.57
N GLY A 117 -3.23 2.76 -1.36
CA GLY A 117 -3.77 1.62 -0.60
C GLY A 117 -5.24 1.79 -0.20
N TYR A 118 -5.68 3.00 0.18
CA TYR A 118 -7.10 3.27 0.43
C TYR A 118 -7.92 3.26 -0.86
N GLU A 119 -7.37 3.74 -1.98
CA GLU A 119 -8.05 3.73 -3.29
C GLU A 119 -8.27 2.31 -3.81
N ILE A 120 -7.29 1.41 -3.61
CA ILE A 120 -7.48 -0.03 -3.84
C ILE A 120 -8.64 -0.54 -2.99
N ALA A 121 -8.68 -0.18 -1.70
CA ALA A 121 -9.65 -0.72 -0.77
C ALA A 121 -11.10 -0.32 -1.08
N VAL A 122 -11.35 0.89 -1.59
CA VAL A 122 -12.72 1.31 -1.97
C VAL A 122 -13.25 0.58 -3.21
N THR A 123 -12.40 -0.11 -3.97
CA THR A 123 -12.84 -0.98 -5.09
C THR A 123 -13.39 -2.33 -4.63
N VAL A 124 -12.99 -2.80 -3.43
CA VAL A 124 -13.40 -4.09 -2.86
C VAL A 124 -14.44 -3.89 -1.77
N PHE A 125 -14.19 -2.97 -0.84
CA PHE A 125 -15.14 -2.59 0.19
C PHE A 125 -16.10 -1.56 -0.39
N THR A 126 -17.25 -2.00 -0.89
CA THR A 126 -18.30 -1.09 -1.38
C THR A 126 -19.24 -0.69 -0.24
N LYS A 127 -19.94 0.43 -0.42
CA LYS A 127 -20.92 0.92 0.56
C LYS A 127 -22.04 -0.08 0.83
N GLU A 128 -22.45 -0.85 -0.19
CA GLU A 128 -23.55 -1.80 -0.12
C GLU A 128 -23.15 -3.10 0.57
N ALA A 129 -21.94 -3.60 0.29
CA ALA A 129 -21.48 -4.89 0.81
C ALA A 129 -20.72 -4.76 2.15
N PHE A 130 -19.99 -3.66 2.36
CA PHE A 130 -19.11 -3.42 3.51
C PHE A 130 -19.23 -1.97 4.01
N PRO A 131 -20.41 -1.54 4.49
CA PRO A 131 -20.66 -0.14 4.81
C PRO A 131 -19.70 0.44 5.86
N VAL A 132 -19.28 -0.38 6.83
CA VAL A 132 -18.36 0.04 7.90
C VAL A 132 -16.93 0.20 7.36
N ASP A 133 -16.41 -0.82 6.68
CA ASP A 133 -15.06 -0.79 6.12
C ASP A 133 -14.92 0.29 5.04
N TRP A 134 -15.95 0.47 4.19
CA TRP A 134 -15.99 1.55 3.20
C TRP A 134 -15.95 2.93 3.86
N ALA A 135 -16.78 3.17 4.89
CA ALA A 135 -16.81 4.45 5.59
C ALA A 135 -15.47 4.76 6.28
N MET A 136 -14.86 3.75 6.92
CA MET A 136 -13.54 3.89 7.54
C MET A 136 -12.45 4.19 6.50
N THR A 137 -12.47 3.48 5.37
CA THR A 137 -11.51 3.70 4.27
C THR A 137 -11.64 5.10 3.68
N GLN A 138 -12.87 5.55 3.40
CA GLN A 138 -13.14 6.90 2.90
C GLN A 138 -12.71 7.99 3.90
N TYR A 139 -12.95 7.77 5.20
CA TYR A 139 -12.47 8.68 6.25
C TYR A 139 -10.94 8.79 6.26
N ASN A 140 -10.24 7.66 6.20
CA ASN A 140 -8.78 7.63 6.17
C ASN A 140 -8.20 8.27 4.90
N LEU A 141 -8.84 8.04 3.75
CA LEU A 141 -8.49 8.67 2.48
C LEU A 141 -8.65 10.20 2.56
N GLY A 142 -9.75 10.68 3.14
CA GLY A 142 -9.98 12.11 3.36
C GLY A 142 -8.91 12.75 4.28
N ILE A 143 -8.48 12.05 5.33
CA ILE A 143 -7.37 12.49 6.18
C ILE A 143 -6.07 12.57 5.37
N ALA A 144 -5.75 11.52 4.60
CA ALA A 144 -4.52 11.47 3.82
C ALA A 144 -4.43 12.62 2.81
N TYR A 145 -5.53 12.90 2.08
CA TYR A 145 -5.61 14.06 1.18
C TYR A 145 -5.46 15.41 1.91
N SER A 146 -6.07 15.55 3.09
CA SER A 146 -5.92 16.76 3.91
C SER A 146 -4.47 16.99 4.33
N ASP A 147 -3.77 15.93 4.73
CA ASP A 147 -2.38 15.99 5.15
C ASP A 147 -1.43 16.28 3.98
N ARG A 148 -1.69 15.69 2.81
CA ARG A 148 -0.95 15.98 1.56
C ARG A 148 -0.99 17.48 1.23
N ILE A 149 -2.19 18.08 1.21
CA ILE A 149 -2.37 19.52 0.90
C ILE A 149 -1.64 20.42 1.91
N LYS A 150 -1.63 20.04 3.19
CA LYS A 150 -0.91 20.80 4.23
C LYS A 150 0.61 20.70 4.05
N GLY A 151 1.12 19.51 3.70
CA GLY A 151 2.53 19.27 3.39
C GLY A 151 2.99 20.11 2.20
N GLU A 152 2.29 20.02 1.06
CA GLU A 152 2.60 20.82 -0.15
C GLU A 152 2.63 22.33 0.16
N LYS A 153 1.72 22.82 1.00
CA LYS A 153 1.71 24.23 1.42
C LYS A 153 2.88 24.62 2.32
N ALA A 154 3.39 23.69 3.13
CA ALA A 154 4.57 23.93 3.96
C ALA A 154 5.83 23.96 3.09
N ASP A 155 6.00 22.98 2.21
CA ASP A 155 7.14 22.87 1.29
C ASP A 155 7.24 24.10 0.37
N ASN A 156 6.10 24.58 -0.15
CA ASN A 156 6.03 25.80 -0.96
C ASN A 156 6.45 27.07 -0.19
N ARG A 157 6.31 27.10 1.15
CA ARG A 157 6.78 28.22 1.97
C ARG A 157 8.27 28.15 2.23
N GLU A 158 8.80 26.95 2.45
CA GLU A 158 10.24 26.73 2.68
C GLU A 158 11.08 27.04 1.43
N THR A 159 10.56 26.75 0.24
CA THR A 159 11.23 27.05 -1.05
C THR A 159 11.15 28.51 -1.48
N ALA A 160 10.29 29.32 -0.86
CA ALA A 160 10.08 30.72 -1.24
C ALA A 160 10.94 31.73 -0.44
N ILE A 161 11.96 31.27 0.30
CA ILE A 161 12.84 32.09 1.17
C ILE A 161 14.21 32.32 0.52
#